data_AF-A0A261BK17-F1
#
_entry.id   AF-A0A261BK17-F1
#
_cell.length_a   1.000
_cell.length_b   1.000
_cell.length_c   1.000
_cell.angle_alpha   90.00
_cell.angle_beta   90.00
_cell.angle_gamma   90.00
#
_symmetry.space_group_name_H-M   'P 1'
#
loop_
_entity.id
_entity.type
_entity.pdbx_description
1 polymer ?
#
loop_
_entity_poly.entity_id
_entity_poly.type
_entity_poly.pdbx_seq_one_letter_code
_entity_poly.pdbx_strand_id
1 'polypeptide(L)' 'MYPPDHGSALAGMSDEQKEYEAMKLVDAMNKMMETGIVKPGTIGDDGKLREVSHVLELLKDAPEPKQEDSDSD' A
#
# COMPACT_ATOMS: atom_id res chain seq x y z
N MET A 1 10.80 0.72 -20.48
CA MET A 1 9.52 0.79 -21.21
C MET A 1 8.44 0.49 -20.18
N TYR A 2 7.77 1.51 -19.64
CA TYR A 2 6.57 1.25 -18.82
C TYR A 2 5.47 0.73 -19.75
N PRO A 3 4.64 -0.25 -19.33
CA PRO A 3 3.53 -0.69 -20.14
C PRO A 3 2.62 0.52 -20.44
N PRO A 4 1.97 0.54 -21.63
CA PRO A 4 1.02 1.60 -21.95
C PRO A 4 -0.08 1.64 -20.89
N ASP A 5 -0.61 2.84 -20.62
CA ASP A 5 -1.66 3.09 -19.63
C ASP A 5 -2.92 2.29 -20.00
N HIS A 6 -2.97 1.04 -19.55
CA HIS A 6 -4.18 0.26 -19.44
C HIS A 6 -4.99 1.00 -18.38
N GLY A 7 -5.91 1.87 -18.80
CA GLY A 7 -6.64 2.77 -17.90
C GLY A 7 -7.13 2.08 -16.63
N SER A 8 -7.40 2.87 -15.58
CA SER A 8 -7.73 2.40 -14.21
C SER A 8 -8.26 0.97 -14.15
N ALA A 9 -7.59 0.09 -13.39
CA ALA A 9 -7.95 -1.33 -13.24
C ALA A 9 -9.42 -1.56 -12.83
N LEU A 10 -10.06 -0.52 -12.28
CA LEU A 10 -11.44 -0.50 -11.82
C LEU A 10 -12.41 0.21 -12.77
N ALA A 11 -11.97 0.60 -13.96
CA ALA A 11 -12.78 1.33 -14.94
C ALA A 11 -13.98 0.48 -15.39
N GLY A 12 -15.17 1.09 -15.37
CA GLY A 12 -16.42 0.43 -15.78
C GLY A 12 -17.04 -0.50 -14.73
N MET A 13 -16.44 -0.63 -13.54
CA MET A 13 -17.03 -1.36 -12.41
C MET A 13 -18.03 -0.49 -11.64
N SER A 14 -19.07 -1.10 -11.09
CA SER A 14 -19.92 -0.46 -10.06
C SER A 14 -19.16 -0.28 -8.75
N ASP A 15 -19.67 0.53 -7.84
CA ASP A 15 -18.98 0.76 -6.57
C ASP A 15 -18.94 -0.50 -5.71
N GLU A 16 -19.99 -1.32 -5.71
CA GLU A 16 -20.01 -2.62 -5.02
C GLU A 16 -18.94 -3.57 -5.57
N GLN A 17 -18.74 -3.56 -6.90
CA GLN A 17 -17.71 -4.38 -7.54
C GLN A 17 -16.29 -3.91 -7.17
N LYS A 18 -16.08 -2.59 -7.09
CA LYS A 18 -14.80 -2.02 -6.65
C LYS A 18 -14.49 -2.43 -5.22
N GLU A 19 -15.46 -2.33 -4.32
CA GLU A 19 -15.32 -2.74 -2.92
C GLU A 19 -15.00 -4.24 -2.80
N TYR A 20 -15.69 -5.08 -3.58
CA TYR A 20 -15.45 -6.52 -3.60
C TYR A 20 -14.02 -6.87 -4.05
N GLU A 21 -13.56 -6.28 -5.16
CA GLU A 21 -12.20 -6.52 -5.66
C GLU A 21 -11.14 -5.92 -4.72
N ALA A 22 -11.45 -4.81 -4.02
CA ALA A 22 -10.56 -4.24 -3.00
C ALA A 22 -10.35 -5.21 -1.83
N MET A 23 -11.41 -5.83 -1.31
CA MET A 23 -11.30 -6.82 -0.23
C MET A 23 -10.51 -8.06 -0.68
N LYS A 24 -10.79 -8.56 -1.89
CA LYS A 24 -10.05 -9.69 -2.47
C LYS A 24 -8.57 -9.38 -2.66
N LEU A 25 -8.21 -8.15 -3.02
CA LEU A 25 -6.83 -7.71 -3.10
C LEU A 25 -6.15 -7.73 -1.72
N VAL A 26 -6.81 -7.23 -0.68
CA VAL A 26 -6.30 -7.26 0.70
C VAL A 26 -6.02 -8.70 1.14
N ASP A 27 -6.96 -9.61 0.92
CA ASP A 27 -6.80 -11.02 1.27
C ASP A 27 -5.61 -11.67 0.53
N ALA A 28 -5.47 -11.39 -0.76
CA ALA A 28 -4.35 -11.90 -1.55
C ALA A 28 -3.00 -11.35 -1.05
N MET A 29 -2.91 -10.05 -0.75
CA MET A 29 -1.70 -9.45 -0.19
C MET A 29 -1.36 -10.04 1.18
N ASN A 30 -2.36 -10.21 2.06
CA ASN A 30 -2.15 -10.81 3.37
C ASN A 30 -1.57 -12.23 3.24
N LYS A 31 -2.15 -13.07 2.38
CA LYS A 31 -1.65 -14.42 2.12
C LYS A 31 -0.21 -14.44 1.59
N MET A 32 0.14 -13.50 0.70
CA MET A 32 1.50 -13.40 0.18
C MET A 32 2.50 -12.97 1.26
N MET A 33 2.09 -12.12 2.21
CA MET A 33 2.91 -11.75 3.35
C MET A 33 3.08 -12.91 4.34
N GLU A 34 2.00 -13.62 4.68
CA GLU A 34 2.02 -14.77 5.58
C GLU A 34 2.90 -15.92 5.06
N THR A 35 2.87 -16.14 3.74
CA THR A 35 3.72 -17.16 3.08
C THR A 35 5.16 -16.70 2.87
N GLY A 36 5.49 -15.45 3.21
CA GLY A 36 6.82 -14.88 3.05
C GLY A 36 7.23 -14.58 1.61
N ILE A 37 6.30 -14.66 0.66
CA ILE A 37 6.53 -14.31 -0.76
C ILE A 37 6.76 -12.80 -0.89
N VAL A 38 5.98 -12.01 -0.16
CA VAL A 38 6.11 -10.55 -0.06
C VAL A 38 6.54 -10.20 1.35
N LYS A 39 7.49 -9.28 1.47
CA LYS A 39 7.99 -8.81 2.77
C LYS A 39 8.08 -7.28 2.80
N PRO A 40 7.79 -6.63 3.93
CA PRO A 40 7.98 -5.19 4.05
C PRO A 40 9.47 -4.82 3.96
N GLY A 41 9.76 -3.75 3.25
CA GLY A 41 11.12 -3.27 3.04
C GLY A 41 11.21 -1.75 3.13
N THR A 42 12.40 -1.26 3.45
CA THR A 42 12.76 0.15 3.44
C THR A 42 14.03 0.38 2.64
N ILE A 43 14.36 1.64 2.36
CA ILE A 43 15.62 2.02 1.73
C ILE A 43 16.69 2.18 2.82
N GLY A 44 17.81 1.47 2.68
CA GLY A 44 18.95 1.59 3.58
C GLY A 44 19.80 2.83 3.30
N ASP A 45 20.73 3.13 4.20
CA ASP A 45 21.68 4.25 4.08
C ASP A 45 22.56 4.14 2.82
N ASP A 46 22.71 2.93 2.29
CA ASP A 46 23.42 2.63 1.04
C ASP A 46 22.57 2.88 -0.22
N GLY A 47 21.32 3.34 -0.04
CA GLY A 47 20.35 3.60 -1.11
C GLY A 47 19.70 2.34 -1.68
N LYS A 48 19.89 1.15 -1.07
CA LYS A 48 19.35 -0.11 -1.57
C LYS A 48 18.15 -0.58 -0.75
N LEU A 49 17.34 -1.45 -1.36
CA LEU A 49 16.21 -2.09 -0.69
C LEU A 49 16.72 -3.07 0.38
N ARG A 50 16.15 -2.97 1.59
CA ARG A 50 16.42 -3.86 2.72
C ARG A 50 15.11 -4.29 3.39
N GLU A 51 15.03 -5.56 3.79
CA GLU A 51 13.93 -6.06 4.64
C GLU A 51 13.94 -5.35 6.01
N VAL A 52 12.76 -4.95 6.49
CA VAL A 52 12.64 -4.37 7.83
C VAL A 52 12.69 -5.45 8.90
N SER A 53 13.29 -5.15 10.05
CA SER A 53 13.29 -6.05 11.21
C SER A 53 12.04 -5.88 12.05
N HIS A 54 11.51 -4.66 12.14
CA HIS A 54 10.30 -4.33 12.86
C HIS A 54 9.44 -3.33 12.08
N VAL A 55 8.11 -3.48 12.16
CA VAL A 55 7.13 -2.63 11.47
C VAL A 55 7.29 -1.12 11.73
N LEU A 56 7.81 -0.72 12.90
CA LEU A 56 7.99 0.69 13.26
C LEU A 56 9.08 1.38 12.42
N GLU A 57 9.95 0.62 11.78
CA GLU A 57 10.93 1.17 10.84
C GLU A 57 10.26 1.84 9.64
N LEU A 58 9.04 1.42 9.27
CA LEU A 58 8.29 2.00 8.16
C LEU A 58 7.76 3.41 8.47
N LEU A 59 7.69 3.80 9.76
CA LEU A 59 7.15 5.08 10.19
C LEU A 59 8.21 6.18 10.30
N LYS A 60 9.50 5.85 10.21
CA LYS A 60 10.60 6.81 10.45
C LYS A 60 10.56 8.01 9.51
N ASP A 61 10.14 7.79 8.27
CA ASP A 61 10.08 8.82 7.21
C ASP A 61 8.64 9.12 6.77
N ALA A 62 7.65 8.62 7.51
CA ALA A 62 6.25 8.90 7.22
C ALA A 62 5.95 10.38 7.50
N PRO A 63 5.24 11.09 6.61
CA PRO A 63 4.79 12.45 6.90
C PRO A 63 3.90 12.42 8.15
N GLU A 64 4.07 13.41 9.04
CA GLU A 64 3.16 13.54 10.19
C GLU A 64 1.72 13.70 9.70
N PRO A 65 0.75 13.01 10.34
CA PRO A 65 -0.65 13.15 9.98
C PRO A 65 -1.02 14.63 10.10
N LYS A 66 -1.43 15.25 8.99
CA LYS A 66 -1.96 16.61 9.01
C LYS A 66 -3.17 16.59 9.96
N GLN A 67 -3.11 17.41 11.01
CA GLN A 67 -4.31 17.76 11.77
C GLN A 67 -5.25 18.45 10.77
N GLU A 68 -6.28 17.73 10.32
CA GLU A 68 -7.41 18.39 9.69
C GLU A 68 -8.11 19.13 10.82
N ASP A 69 -7.93 20.45 10.86
CA ASP A 69 -8.70 21.33 11.72
C ASP A 69 -10.18 21.12 11.37
N SER A 70 -10.84 20.30 12.18
CA SER A 70 -12.28 20.09 12.15
C SER A 70 -12.93 21.37 12.67
N ASP A 71 -13.06 22.37 11.79
CA ASP A 71 -13.99 23.47 12.00
C ASP A 71 -15.42 22.91 11.97
N SER A 72 -15.87 22.49 13.16
CA SER A 72 -17.27 22.20 13.45
C SER A 72 -18.03 23.54 13.55
N ASP A 73 -19.03 23.74 12.69
CA ASP A 73 -20.17 24.65 12.91
C ASP A 73 -21.47 23.82 12.91
#